data_AF-A0A924IA81-F1
#
_entry.id   AF-A0A924IA81-F1
#
_cell.length_a   1.000
_cell.length_b   1.000
_cell.length_c   1.000
_cell.angle_alpha   90.00
_cell.angle_beta   90.00
_cell.angle_gamma   90.00
#
_symmetry.space_group_name_H-M   'P 1'
#
loop_
_entity.id
_entity.type
_entity.pdbx_description
1 polymer ?
#
loop_
_entity_poly.entity_id
_entity_poly.type
_entity_poly.pdbx_seq_one_letter_code
_entity_poly.pdbx_strand_id
1 'polypeptide(L)' 'MSKEIEVEEPEMLPEYDFSGGVRRAYASRYAQSNNVVVLEPDVFAAFPTSEVANEALRLLMRVAQQTVSGKVLRT' A
#
# COMPACT_ATOMS: atom_id res chain seq x y z
N MET A 1 18.36 -40.64 -18.74
CA MET A 1 16.91 -40.67 -19.05
C MET A 1 16.26 -39.59 -18.20
N SER A 2 15.85 -38.50 -18.85
CA SER A 2 15.21 -37.37 -18.19
C SER A 2 13.83 -37.81 -17.70
N LYS A 3 13.55 -37.63 -16.42
CA LYS A 3 12.21 -37.87 -15.87
C LYS A 3 11.32 -36.72 -16.35
N GLU A 4 10.41 -37.01 -17.27
CA GLU A 4 9.30 -36.11 -17.58
C GLU A 4 8.55 -35.84 -16.28
N ILE A 5 8.47 -34.56 -15.90
CA ILE A 5 7.63 -34.12 -14.80
C ILE A 5 6.23 -34.08 -15.39
N GLU A 6 5.46 -35.12 -15.13
CA GLU A 6 4.02 -35.14 -15.38
C GLU A 6 3.42 -34.09 -14.44
N VAL A 7 3.11 -32.91 -15.00
CA VAL A 7 2.43 -31.85 -14.26
C VAL A 7 0.98 -32.27 -14.20
N GLU A 8 0.57 -32.91 -13.10
CA GLU A 8 -0.85 -33.10 -12.79
C GLU A 8 -1.54 -31.73 -12.90
N GLU A 9 -2.51 -31.61 -13.79
CA GLU A 9 -3.30 -30.39 -13.89
C GLU A 9 -3.97 -30.16 -12.53
N PRO A 10 -3.75 -29.00 -11.88
CA PRO A 10 -4.39 -28.74 -10.60
C PRO A 10 -5.90 -28.83 -10.79
N GLU A 11 -6.53 -29.77 -10.12
CA GLU A 11 -7.97 -30.02 -10.22
C GLU A 11 -8.71 -28.79 -9.69
N MET A 12 -9.19 -27.95 -10.61
CA MET A 12 -9.97 -26.76 -10.27
C MET A 12 -11.32 -27.20 -9.72
N LEU A 13 -11.65 -26.77 -8.50
CA LEU A 13 -12.95 -27.11 -7.91
C LEU A 13 -14.10 -26.53 -8.75
N PRO A 14 -15.24 -27.23 -8.86
CA PRO A 14 -16.40 -26.79 -9.65
C PRO A 14 -16.93 -25.39 -9.30
N GLU A 15 -16.68 -24.91 -8.08
CA GLU A 15 -17.11 -23.60 -7.59
C GLU A 15 -16.24 -22.44 -8.13
N TYR A 16 -15.08 -22.72 -8.72
CA TYR A 16 -14.14 -21.71 -9.22
C TYR A 16 -14.30 -21.44 -10.72
N ASP A 17 -15.38 -20.76 -11.10
CA ASP A 17 -15.52 -20.17 -12.44
C ASP A 17 -14.95 -18.74 -12.50
N PHE A 18 -13.73 -18.61 -13.01
CA PHE A 18 -13.08 -17.31 -13.23
C PHE A 18 -13.31 -16.73 -14.64
N SER A 19 -14.14 -17.35 -15.48
CA SER A 19 -14.40 -16.91 -16.86
C SER A 19 -15.04 -15.51 -16.93
N GLY A 20 -15.76 -15.10 -15.88
CA GLY A 20 -16.33 -13.76 -15.71
C GLY A 20 -15.36 -12.71 -15.15
N GLY A 21 -14.08 -13.04 -14.95
CA GLY A 21 -13.10 -12.14 -14.35
C GLY A 21 -12.84 -10.89 -15.18
N VAL A 22 -13.10 -9.71 -14.63
CA VAL A 22 -12.78 -8.42 -15.27
C VAL A 22 -11.38 -7.97 -14.88
N ARG A 23 -10.49 -7.89 -15.86
CA ARG A 23 -9.14 -7.33 -15.65
C ARG A 23 -9.23 -5.90 -15.13
N ARG A 24 -8.46 -5.61 -14.08
CA ARG A 24 -8.32 -4.27 -13.48
C ARG A 24 -9.64 -3.65 -12.97
N ALA A 25 -10.63 -4.46 -12.57
CA ALA A 25 -11.93 -3.98 -12.07
C ALA A 25 -11.85 -2.89 -10.98
N TYR A 26 -10.78 -2.89 -10.17
CA TYR A 26 -10.55 -1.93 -9.09
C TYR A 26 -9.36 -0.99 -9.32
N ALA A 27 -8.66 -1.08 -10.46
CA ALA A 27 -7.45 -0.31 -10.69
C ALA A 27 -7.71 1.21 -10.72
N SER A 28 -8.85 1.62 -11.27
CA SER A 28 -9.28 3.02 -11.27
C SER A 28 -9.56 3.53 -9.85
N ARG A 29 -10.24 2.74 -9.01
CA ARG A 29 -10.48 3.07 -7.60
C ARG A 29 -9.16 3.19 -6.83
N TYR A 30 -8.25 2.27 -7.07
CA TYR A 30 -6.92 2.29 -6.46
C TYR A 30 -6.12 3.52 -6.86
N ALA A 31 -6.18 3.93 -8.13
CA ALA A 31 -5.51 5.12 -8.64
C ALA A 31 -6.13 6.45 -8.14
N GLN A 32 -7.41 6.45 -7.78
CA GLN A 32 -8.13 7.66 -7.35
C GLN A 32 -7.97 7.97 -5.87
N SER A 33 -7.84 6.97 -5.00
CA SER A 33 -8.05 7.19 -3.56
C SER A 33 -6.94 6.72 -2.63
N ASN A 34 -5.88 6.06 -3.11
CA ASN A 34 -4.85 5.53 -2.21
C ASN A 34 -3.42 5.85 -2.67
N ASN A 35 -2.73 6.71 -1.92
CA ASN A 35 -1.27 6.71 -1.89
C ASN A 35 -0.82 5.60 -0.93
N VAL A 36 -0.71 4.37 -1.44
CA VAL A 36 -0.11 3.28 -0.67
C VAL A 36 1.40 3.45 -0.69
N VAL A 37 1.97 3.66 0.49
CA VAL A 37 3.41 3.78 0.69
C VAL A 37 3.88 2.56 1.46
N VAL A 38 4.90 1.89 0.94
CA VAL A 38 5.58 0.80 1.65
C VAL A 38 6.54 1.43 2.65
N LEU A 39 6.39 1.10 3.93
CA LEU A 39 7.30 1.52 4.98
C LEU A 39 8.44 0.52 5.13
N GLU A 40 9.62 1.02 5.48
CA GLU A 40 10.73 0.16 5.90
C GLU A 40 10.38 -0.60 7.21
N PRO A 41 10.96 -1.79 7.45
CA PRO A 41 10.59 -2.64 8.58
C PRO A 41 10.73 -1.99 9.95
N ASP A 42 11.75 -1.15 10.13
CA ASP A 42 12.01 -0.41 11.35
C ASP A 42 10.96 0.69 11.60
N VAL A 43 10.56 1.40 10.54
CA VAL A 43 9.51 2.42 10.60
C VAL A 43 8.16 1.78 10.90
N PHE A 44 7.86 0.64 10.27
CA PHE A 44 6.65 -0.13 10.55
C PHE A 44 6.60 -0.64 11.99
N ALA A 45 7.73 -1.13 12.52
CA ALA A 45 7.82 -1.57 13.91
C ALA A 45 7.57 -0.42 14.91
N ALA A 46 7.98 0.81 14.57
CA ALA A 46 7.73 2.01 15.37
C ALA A 46 6.28 2.53 15.26
N PHE A 47 5.62 2.30 14.13
CA PHE A 47 4.26 2.77 13.85
C PHE A 47 3.36 1.62 13.33
N PRO A 48 2.87 0.73 14.23
CA PRO A 48 2.18 -0.48 13.81
C PRO A 48 0.81 -0.25 13.17
N THR A 49 0.21 0.93 13.36
CA THR A 49 -1.11 1.27 12.82
C THR A 49 -1.11 2.58 12.05
N SER A 50 -2.04 2.69 11.10
CA SER A 50 -2.25 3.90 10.31
C SER A 50 -2.61 5.11 11.16
N GLU A 51 -3.32 4.92 12.28
CA GLU A 51 -3.76 6.00 13.15
C GLU A 51 -2.55 6.68 13.79
N VAL A 52 -1.64 5.90 14.39
CA VAL A 52 -0.44 6.40 15.07
C VAL A 52 0.51 7.07 14.06
N ALA A 53 0.72 6.44 12.90
CA ALA A 53 1.54 7.02 11.83
C ALA A 53 0.98 8.37 11.36
N ASN A 54 -0.32 8.45 11.10
CA ASN A 54 -0.96 9.68 10.63
C ASN A 54 -0.97 10.79 11.69
N GLU A 55 -1.11 10.45 12.97
CA GLU A 55 -1.00 11.42 14.06
C GLU A 55 0.40 12.03 14.13
N ALA A 56 1.44 11.19 14.07
CA ALA A 56 2.83 11.65 14.07
C ALA A 56 3.13 12.56 12.87
N LEU A 57 2.70 12.17 11.67
CA LEU A 57 2.87 13.00 10.46
C LEU A 57 2.13 14.34 10.56
N ARG A 58 0.91 14.37 11.13
CA ARG A 58 0.18 15.62 11.37
C ARG A 58 0.90 16.52 12.37
N LEU A 59 1.50 15.96 13.41
CA LEU A 59 2.31 16.73 14.36
C LEU A 59 3.51 17.37 13.64
N LEU A 60 4.21 16.59 12.81
CA LEU A 60 5.33 17.07 11.99
C LEU A 60 4.89 18.21 11.06
N MET A 61 3.74 18.08 10.41
CA MET A 61 3.18 19.14 9.56
C MET A 61 2.95 20.45 10.32
N ARG A 62 2.44 20.39 11.56
CA ARG A 62 2.22 21.59 12.40
C ARG A 62 3.55 22.27 12.75
N VAL A 63 4.55 21.49 13.13
CA VAL A 63 5.90 22.02 13.43
C VAL A 63 6.50 22.65 12.17
N ALA A 64 6.43 21.96 11.03
CA ALA A 64 6.93 22.46 9.76
C ALA A 64 6.26 23.80 9.38
N GLN A 65 4.93 23.91 9.51
CA GLN A 65 4.20 25.15 9.24
C GLN A 65 4.66 26.32 10.14
N GLN A 66 4.93 26.06 11.43
CA GLN A 66 5.43 27.08 12.35
C GLN A 66 6.83 27.57 11.96
N THR A 67 7.71 26.66 11.54
CA THR A 67 9.06 27.04 11.10
C THR A 67 9.07 27.81 9.78
N VAL A 68 8.21 27.46 8.83
CA VAL A 68 8.07 28.17 7.55
C VAL A 68 7.49 29.57 7.78
N SER A 69 6.46 29.70 8.61
CA SER A 69 5.84 30.99 8.95
C SER A 69 6.82 31.92 9.71
N GLY A 70 7.65 31.36 10.59
CA GLY A 70 8.72 32.10 11.27
C GLY A 70 9.87 32.54 10.35
N LYS A 71 10.04 31.91 9.19
CA LYS A 71 11.05 32.27 8.18
C LYS A 71 10.59 33.41 7.28
N VAL A 72 9.27 33.52 7.02
CA VAL A 72 8.67 34.61 6.23
C VAL A 72 8.63 35.94 6.99
N LEU A 73 8.52 35.90 8.32
CA LEU A 73 8.45 37.10 9.17
C LEU A 73 9.84 37.69 9.54
N ARG A 74 10.93 37.12 9.03
CA ARG A 74 12.32 37.50 9.37
C ARG A 74 13.18 37.94 8.18
N THR A 75 12.56 38.26 7.03
CA THR A 75 13.23 38.82 5.84
C THR A 75 12.70 40.21 5.56
#